data_AF-A0A9E1L9T1-F1
#
_entry.id   AF-A0A9E1L9T1-F1
#
_cell.length_a   1.000
_cell.length_b   1.000
_cell.length_c   1.000
_cell.angle_alpha   90.00
_cell.angle_beta   90.00
_cell.angle_gamma   90.00
#
_symmetry.space_group_name_H-M   'P 1'
#
loop_
_entity.id
_entity.type
_entity.pdbx_description
1 polymer ?
#
loop_
_entity_poly.entity_id
_entity_poly.type
_entity_poly.pdbx_seq_one_letter_code
_entity_poly.pdbx_strand_id
1 'polypeptide(L)'
;MFYHVWWPGQGNDPMYLANTNMNQSRNNYYGNNYTPHMYTNGTDSGSNTTNWKNDPKNFLNEVGLHEIKITGTQSENSIDFKIVSSSVKSSKEGEDVRLFVATVMDKVNYLNSYNGLTNHHSAAIELLLGNAGKKISYIGSVNYIESFNWTIPDSWLDHRDITFDSNDLTVIAWIQNYSTKNILQVAEFNFD
;
A
#
# COMPACT_ATOMS: atom_id res chain seq x y z
N MET A 1 -2.28 -3.89 -4.12
CA MET A 1 -2.38 -3.77 -2.66
C MET A 1 -3.83 -3.54 -2.25
N PHE A 2 -4.30 -4.22 -1.21
CA PHE A 2 -5.66 -4.12 -0.71
C PHE A 2 -5.71 -3.65 0.73
N TYR A 3 -6.65 -2.74 1.00
CA TYR A 3 -7.08 -2.37 2.35
C TYR A 3 -8.39 -3.08 2.63
N HIS A 4 -8.44 -3.85 3.71
CA HIS A 4 -9.63 -4.60 4.11
C HIS A 4 -10.57 -3.72 4.93
N VAL A 5 -11.87 -3.99 4.88
CA VAL A 5 -12.89 -3.19 5.57
C VAL A 5 -13.82 -4.08 6.38
N TRP A 6 -14.58 -3.45 7.30
CA TRP A 6 -15.44 -4.15 8.27
C TRP A 6 -16.84 -4.48 7.74
N TRP A 7 -17.13 -4.21 6.47
CA TRP A 7 -18.43 -4.41 5.83
C TRP A 7 -18.23 -4.95 4.40
N PRO A 8 -19.24 -5.53 3.73
CA PRO A 8 -20.63 -5.76 4.15
C PRO A 8 -20.82 -6.94 5.12
N GLY A 9 -19.75 -7.62 5.53
CA GLY A 9 -19.78 -8.70 6.53
C GLY A 9 -19.97 -8.22 7.98
N GLN A 10 -19.93 -9.16 8.94
CA GLN A 10 -20.18 -8.93 10.37
C GLN A 10 -19.10 -8.09 11.11
N GLY A 11 -18.25 -7.32 10.43
CA GLY A 11 -17.16 -6.59 11.09
C GLY A 11 -15.95 -7.43 11.50
N ASN A 12 -15.90 -8.70 11.05
CA ASN A 12 -14.94 -9.70 11.51
C ASN A 12 -13.93 -10.12 10.43
N ASP A 13 -13.69 -9.28 9.41
CA ASP A 13 -12.61 -9.56 8.45
C ASP A 13 -11.27 -9.53 9.21
N PRO A 14 -10.51 -10.63 9.21
CA PRO A 14 -9.33 -10.76 10.05
C PRO A 14 -8.19 -9.81 9.65
N MET A 15 -8.02 -9.53 8.35
CA MET A 15 -7.02 -8.58 7.87
C MET A 15 -7.40 -7.13 8.20
N TYR A 16 -8.71 -6.82 8.24
CA TYR A 16 -9.19 -5.55 8.78
C TYR A 16 -8.87 -5.43 10.27
N LEU A 17 -9.19 -6.46 11.05
CA LEU A 17 -8.98 -6.48 12.50
C LEU A 17 -7.50 -6.38 12.90
N ALA A 18 -6.61 -6.99 12.09
CA ALA A 18 -5.17 -6.96 12.34
C ALA A 18 -4.58 -5.54 12.28
N ASN A 19 -5.20 -4.60 11.56
CA ASN A 19 -4.84 -3.18 11.58
C ASN A 19 -6.03 -2.25 11.23
N THR A 20 -6.93 -2.06 12.19
CA THR A 20 -8.15 -1.28 11.97
C THR A 20 -7.88 0.19 11.67
N ASN A 21 -6.88 0.79 12.33
CA ASN A 21 -6.55 2.20 12.17
C ASN A 21 -6.07 2.51 10.75
N MET A 22 -5.13 1.72 10.22
CA MET A 22 -4.65 1.89 8.84
C MET A 22 -5.79 1.72 7.84
N ASN A 23 -6.53 0.63 7.96
CA ASN A 23 -7.61 0.31 7.03
C ASN A 23 -8.70 1.39 7.02
N GLN A 24 -9.15 1.85 8.19
CA GLN A 24 -10.13 2.95 8.28
C GLN A 24 -9.57 4.25 7.72
N SER A 25 -8.34 4.61 8.07
CA SER A 25 -7.69 5.85 7.59
C SER A 25 -7.63 5.88 6.07
N ARG A 26 -7.22 4.77 5.43
CA ARG A 26 -7.14 4.68 3.96
C ARG A 26 -8.51 4.60 3.31
N ASN A 27 -9.45 3.82 3.88
CA ASN A 27 -10.83 3.78 3.42
C ASN A 27 -11.47 5.18 3.40
N ASN A 28 -11.32 5.93 4.49
CA ASN A 28 -11.87 7.28 4.65
C ASN A 28 -11.20 8.29 3.71
N TYR A 29 -9.88 8.20 3.52
CA TYR A 29 -9.16 9.04 2.57
C TYR A 29 -9.69 8.88 1.13
N TYR A 30 -9.97 7.64 0.73
CA TYR A 30 -10.54 7.37 -0.58
C TYR A 30 -12.05 7.67 -0.65
N GLY A 31 -12.75 7.67 0.49
CA GLY A 31 -14.20 7.91 0.55
C GLY A 31 -15.01 6.66 0.19
N ASN A 32 -14.43 5.48 0.43
CA ASN A 32 -15.02 4.22 0.00
C ASN A 32 -16.20 3.78 0.90
N ASN A 33 -17.27 3.31 0.26
CA ASN A 33 -18.52 2.86 0.89
C ASN A 33 -19.11 1.56 0.27
N TYR A 34 -18.42 0.89 -0.66
CA TYR A 34 -18.77 -0.45 -1.13
C TYR A 34 -17.53 -1.31 -1.44
N THR A 35 -17.71 -2.62 -1.57
CA THR A 35 -16.64 -3.55 -1.91
C THR A 35 -17.13 -4.59 -2.91
N PRO A 36 -16.28 -5.05 -3.86
CA PRO A 36 -14.93 -4.54 -4.10
C PRO A 36 -14.96 -3.13 -4.72
N HIS A 37 -13.95 -2.30 -4.43
CA HIS A 37 -13.83 -0.95 -4.98
C HIS A 37 -12.36 -0.63 -5.21
N MET A 38 -11.97 -0.39 -6.46
CA MET A 38 -10.60 -0.11 -6.87
C MET A 38 -10.42 1.38 -7.16
N TYR A 39 -9.24 1.89 -6.81
CA TYR A 39 -8.74 3.18 -7.28
C TYR A 39 -7.49 2.94 -8.13
N THR A 40 -7.48 3.47 -9.35
CA THR A 40 -6.33 3.40 -10.26
C THR A 40 -5.68 4.77 -10.35
N ASN A 41 -4.40 4.87 -9.96
CA ASN A 41 -3.68 6.14 -9.92
C ASN A 41 -4.44 7.27 -9.16
N GLY A 42 -5.15 6.91 -8.09
CA GLY A 42 -5.97 7.84 -7.31
C GLY A 42 -7.37 8.12 -7.87
N THR A 43 -7.67 7.68 -9.10
CA THR A 43 -8.99 7.81 -9.73
C THR A 43 -9.88 6.64 -9.34
N ASP A 44 -11.17 6.90 -9.08
CA ASP A 44 -12.17 5.86 -8.82
C ASP A 44 -12.39 5.00 -10.07
N SER A 45 -12.07 3.70 -9.96
CA SER A 45 -12.28 2.69 -11.01
C SER A 45 -13.49 1.79 -10.74
N GLY A 46 -14.17 1.98 -9.61
CA GLY A 46 -15.36 1.26 -9.21
C GLY A 46 -15.17 -0.23 -8.90
N SER A 47 -16.24 -1.00 -9.08
CA SER A 47 -16.34 -2.43 -8.73
C SER A 47 -16.30 -3.41 -9.92
N ASN A 48 -15.95 -2.95 -11.13
CA ASN A 48 -16.02 -3.78 -12.33
C ASN A 48 -14.66 -4.03 -12.98
N THR A 49 -14.48 -5.25 -13.48
CA THR A 49 -13.20 -5.71 -14.03
C THR A 49 -12.82 -5.06 -15.36
N THR A 50 -13.78 -4.46 -16.07
CA THR A 50 -13.50 -3.73 -17.32
C THR A 50 -12.70 -2.46 -17.03
N ASN A 51 -13.15 -1.66 -16.06
CA ASN A 51 -12.44 -0.46 -15.63
C ASN A 51 -11.05 -0.81 -15.07
N TRP A 52 -10.97 -1.82 -14.21
CA TRP A 52 -9.70 -2.25 -13.61
C TRP A 52 -8.63 -2.64 -14.65
N LYS A 53 -9.05 -3.14 -15.82
CA LYS A 53 -8.15 -3.49 -16.94
C LYS A 53 -7.82 -2.31 -17.84
N ASN A 54 -8.70 -1.31 -17.93
CA ASN A 54 -8.59 -0.24 -18.92
C ASN A 54 -8.06 1.06 -18.34
N ASP A 55 -8.44 1.42 -17.11
CA ASP A 55 -8.03 2.67 -16.47
C ASP A 55 -6.51 2.81 -16.35
N PRO A 56 -5.72 1.75 -16.02
CA PRO A 56 -4.27 1.87 -15.98
C PRO A 56 -3.66 2.34 -17.31
N LYS A 57 -4.32 2.04 -18.44
CA LYS A 57 -3.84 2.38 -19.78
C LYS A 57 -3.82 3.89 -20.02
N ASN A 58 -4.63 4.66 -19.29
CA ASN A 58 -4.68 6.11 -19.41
C ASN A 58 -3.37 6.78 -18.96
N PHE A 59 -2.54 6.07 -18.19
CA PHE A 59 -1.34 6.61 -17.55
C PHE A 59 -0.03 6.12 -18.21
N LEU A 60 -0.11 5.24 -19.22
CA LEU A 60 1.08 4.60 -19.83
C LEU A 60 2.01 5.59 -20.55
N ASN A 61 1.49 6.73 -21.00
CA ASN A 61 2.27 7.75 -21.71
C ASN A 61 2.66 8.94 -20.80
N GLU A 62 2.34 8.87 -19.51
CA GLU A 62 2.72 9.93 -18.57
C GLU A 62 4.21 9.87 -18.25
N VAL A 63 4.85 11.04 -18.23
CA VAL A 63 6.27 11.15 -17.89
C VAL A 63 6.40 11.28 -16.38
N GLY A 64 6.93 10.22 -15.74
CA GLY A 64 7.30 10.25 -14.33
C GLY A 64 8.46 11.21 -14.08
N LEU A 65 8.32 12.06 -13.05
CA LEU A 65 9.38 12.98 -12.62
C LEU A 65 10.07 12.53 -11.32
N HIS A 66 9.54 11.49 -10.69
CA HIS A 66 10.04 10.96 -9.43
C HIS A 66 10.64 9.58 -9.62
N GLU A 67 11.60 9.24 -8.77
CA GLU A 67 12.22 7.92 -8.72
C GLU A 67 12.09 7.37 -7.30
N ILE A 68 11.92 6.06 -7.20
CA ILE A 68 11.97 5.32 -5.95
C ILE A 68 12.83 4.08 -6.19
N LYS A 69 13.84 3.90 -5.33
CA LYS A 69 14.64 2.69 -5.28
C LYS A 69 14.51 2.05 -3.90
N ILE A 70 14.28 0.74 -3.89
CA ILE A 70 14.18 -0.07 -2.69
C ILE A 70 15.31 -1.08 -2.71
N THR A 71 15.97 -1.26 -1.57
CA THR A 71 16.96 -2.32 -1.35
C THR A 71 16.80 -2.85 0.06
N GLY A 72 16.83 -4.15 0.24
CA GLY A 72 16.72 -4.74 1.57
C GLY A 72 16.99 -6.23 1.58
N THR A 73 16.85 -6.80 2.77
CA THR A 73 16.99 -8.23 3.05
C THR A 73 15.88 -8.66 3.99
N GLN A 74 15.47 -9.90 3.86
CA GLN A 74 14.54 -10.55 4.77
C GLN A 74 15.24 -11.64 5.57
N SER A 75 14.86 -11.77 6.83
CA SER A 75 15.24 -12.87 7.71
C SER A 75 14.00 -13.31 8.47
N GLU A 76 13.44 -14.45 8.08
CA GLU A 76 12.20 -14.98 8.65
C GLU A 76 11.05 -13.96 8.55
N ASN A 77 10.44 -13.57 9.68
CA ASN A 77 9.35 -12.61 9.77
C ASN A 77 9.82 -11.14 9.84
N SER A 78 11.10 -10.87 9.61
CA SER A 78 11.70 -9.54 9.76
C SER A 78 12.35 -9.08 8.46
N ILE A 79 12.21 -7.79 8.15
CA ILE A 79 12.79 -7.15 6.98
C ILE A 79 13.61 -5.92 7.40
N ASP A 80 14.76 -5.78 6.75
CA ASP A 80 15.64 -4.64 6.86
C ASP A 80 15.80 -4.02 5.49
N PHE A 81 15.32 -2.80 5.29
CA PHE A 81 15.33 -2.19 3.98
C PHE A 81 15.50 -0.67 4.01
N LYS A 82 15.87 -0.14 2.85
CA LYS A 82 16.13 1.26 2.60
C LYS A 82 15.37 1.70 1.36
N ILE A 83 14.72 2.85 1.48
CA ILE A 83 14.08 3.57 0.39
C ILE A 83 14.93 4.78 0.06
N VAL A 84 15.23 4.96 -1.22
CA VAL A 84 15.77 6.20 -1.77
C VAL A 84 14.74 6.77 -2.72
N SER A 85 14.21 7.95 -2.42
CA SER A 85 13.31 8.68 -3.30
C SER A 85 13.91 10.00 -3.77
N SER A 86 13.59 10.39 -4.99
CA SER A 86 14.07 11.64 -5.57
C SER A 86 13.09 12.18 -6.59
N SER A 87 13.33 13.43 -7.03
CA SER A 87 12.61 14.05 -8.14
C SER A 87 13.57 14.86 -8.99
N VAL A 88 13.33 14.91 -10.29
CA VAL A 88 14.11 15.75 -11.21
C VAL A 88 13.77 17.24 -11.08
N LYS A 89 12.64 17.58 -10.42
CA LYS A 89 12.21 18.96 -10.17
C LYS A 89 11.87 19.15 -8.69
N SER A 90 12.04 20.38 -8.21
CA SER A 90 11.56 20.74 -6.88
C SER A 90 10.04 20.78 -6.82
N SER A 91 9.47 20.39 -5.68
CA SER A 91 8.04 20.54 -5.41
C SER A 91 7.62 22.00 -5.49
N LYS A 92 6.42 22.28 -5.98
CA LYS A 92 5.87 23.64 -6.00
C LYS A 92 5.36 24.02 -4.61
N GLU A 93 5.34 25.32 -4.34
CA GLU A 93 4.71 25.84 -3.13
C GLU A 93 3.23 25.43 -3.08
N GLY A 94 2.78 24.99 -1.91
CA GLY A 94 1.41 24.53 -1.68
C GLY A 94 1.12 23.08 -2.11
N GLU A 95 2.04 22.37 -2.77
CA GLU A 95 1.84 20.96 -3.07
C GLU A 95 1.91 20.10 -1.79
N ASP A 96 0.97 19.16 -1.66
CA ASP A 96 0.96 18.16 -0.58
C ASP A 96 1.46 16.81 -1.12
N VAL A 97 2.76 16.76 -1.46
CA VAL A 97 3.41 15.52 -1.90
C VAL A 97 3.81 14.70 -0.68
N ARG A 98 3.47 13.41 -0.70
CA ARG A 98 3.76 12.49 0.41
C ARG A 98 4.38 11.19 -0.08
N LEU A 99 5.34 10.68 0.67
CA LEU A 99 5.88 9.33 0.52
C LEU A 99 5.12 8.39 1.46
N PHE A 100 4.71 7.27 0.90
CA PHE A 100 4.16 6.14 1.63
C PHE A 100 5.06 4.94 1.44
N VAL A 101 5.14 4.12 2.49
CA VAL A 101 5.85 2.85 2.50
C VAL A 101 4.92 1.86 3.20
N ALA A 102 4.56 0.79 2.50
CA ALA A 102 3.72 -0.28 3.01
C ALA A 102 4.50 -1.58 3.07
N THR A 103 4.29 -2.34 4.15
CA THR A 103 4.56 -3.77 4.15
C THR A 103 3.29 -4.52 3.75
N VAL A 104 3.46 -5.53 2.91
CA VAL A 104 2.38 -6.23 2.24
C VAL A 104 2.62 -7.72 2.37
N MET A 105 1.59 -8.45 2.74
CA MET A 105 1.59 -9.91 2.67
C MET A 105 1.11 -10.33 1.28
N ASP A 106 1.93 -11.07 0.56
CA ASP A 106 1.65 -11.42 -0.84
C ASP A 106 0.47 -12.37 -0.96
N LYS A 107 0.37 -13.34 -0.04
CA LYS A 107 -0.78 -14.22 0.05
C LYS A 107 -1.20 -14.48 1.49
N VAL A 108 -2.49 -14.31 1.73
CA VAL A 108 -3.16 -14.68 2.98
C VAL A 108 -4.30 -15.63 2.69
N ASN A 109 -4.34 -16.76 3.39
CA ASN A 109 -5.44 -17.71 3.32
C ASN A 109 -6.40 -17.46 4.49
N TYR A 110 -7.68 -17.25 4.16
CA TYR A 110 -8.79 -17.14 5.10
C TYR A 110 -9.88 -18.14 4.72
N LEU A 111 -9.73 -19.37 5.19
CA LEU A 111 -10.57 -20.50 4.73
C LEU A 111 -12.04 -20.36 5.11
N ASN A 112 -12.34 -19.66 6.21
CA ASN A 112 -13.69 -19.47 6.72
C ASN A 112 -14.33 -18.15 6.25
N SER A 113 -13.88 -17.61 5.12
CA SER A 113 -14.39 -16.37 4.56
C SER A 113 -15.88 -16.46 4.20
N TYR A 114 -16.68 -15.54 4.74
CA TYR A 114 -18.13 -15.51 4.56
C TYR A 114 -18.58 -15.35 3.10
N ASN A 115 -17.75 -14.71 2.26
CA ASN A 115 -18.04 -14.50 0.84
C ASN A 115 -17.43 -15.59 -0.06
N GLY A 116 -16.78 -16.61 0.52
CA GLY A 116 -16.13 -17.69 -0.21
C GLY A 116 -14.79 -17.33 -0.87
N LEU A 117 -14.33 -16.07 -0.77
CA LEU A 117 -13.00 -15.68 -1.21
C LEU A 117 -12.00 -16.09 -0.14
N THR A 118 -11.31 -17.21 -0.34
CA THR A 118 -10.41 -17.78 0.66
C THR A 118 -8.94 -17.39 0.47
N ASN A 119 -8.59 -16.85 -0.70
CA ASN A 119 -7.24 -16.42 -1.02
C ASN A 119 -7.26 -14.92 -1.25
N HIS A 120 -6.52 -14.19 -0.41
CA HIS A 120 -6.33 -12.75 -0.52
C HIS A 120 -4.90 -12.48 -0.91
N HIS A 121 -4.70 -11.75 -2.00
CA HIS A 121 -3.38 -11.38 -2.47
C HIS A 121 -3.05 -9.96 -2.09
N SER A 122 -1.78 -9.62 -1.91
CA SER A 122 -1.29 -8.25 -1.67
C SER A 122 -2.03 -7.49 -0.57
N ALA A 123 -2.28 -8.15 0.57
CA ALA A 123 -2.96 -7.54 1.71
C ALA A 123 -2.00 -6.59 2.45
N ALA A 124 -2.41 -5.32 2.63
CA ALA A 124 -1.60 -4.36 3.38
C ALA A 124 -1.52 -4.76 4.86
N ILE A 125 -0.32 -4.79 5.41
CA ILE A 125 -0.07 -5.07 6.83
C ILE A 125 0.01 -3.75 7.60
N GLU A 126 0.90 -2.85 7.17
CA GLU A 126 1.16 -1.59 7.86
C GLU A 126 1.67 -0.48 6.91
N LEU A 127 1.45 0.79 7.27
CA LEU A 127 2.06 1.96 6.65
C LEU A 127 3.13 2.57 7.57
N LEU A 128 4.40 2.40 7.20
CA LEU A 128 5.54 2.68 8.08
C LEU A 128 5.83 4.18 8.26
N LEU A 129 5.30 5.02 7.39
CA LEU A 129 5.42 6.48 7.45
C LEU A 129 4.12 7.15 7.94
N GLY A 130 3.30 6.38 8.66
CA GLY A 130 1.99 6.78 9.14
C GLY A 130 0.88 6.65 8.07
N ASN A 131 -0.36 6.55 8.53
CA ASN A 131 -1.51 6.24 7.66
C ASN A 131 -1.84 7.33 6.62
N ALA A 132 -1.32 8.54 6.84
CA ALA A 132 -1.45 9.66 5.93
C ALA A 132 -0.17 9.92 5.11
N GLY A 133 0.87 9.09 5.27
CA GLY A 133 2.18 9.24 4.62
C GLY A 133 3.01 10.39 5.19
N LYS A 134 4.31 10.37 4.89
CA LYS A 134 5.24 11.44 5.26
C LYS A 134 5.19 12.53 4.21
N LYS A 135 4.88 13.77 4.61
CA LYS A 135 4.98 14.94 3.71
C LYS A 135 6.44 15.18 3.33
N ILE A 136 6.70 15.33 2.02
CA ILE A 136 8.03 15.60 1.46
C ILE A 136 7.95 16.79 0.52
N SER A 137 8.86 17.75 0.71
CA SER A 137 9.14 18.80 -0.26
C SER A 137 10.41 18.42 -1.01
N TYR A 138 10.27 17.88 -2.21
CA TYR A 138 11.41 17.47 -3.02
C TYR A 138 12.20 18.70 -3.48
N ILE A 139 13.52 18.59 -3.42
CA ILE A 139 14.46 19.48 -4.10
C ILE A 139 15.00 18.69 -5.30
N GLY A 140 15.01 19.32 -6.48
CA GLY A 140 15.47 18.66 -7.70
C GLY A 140 16.85 18.02 -7.56
N SER A 141 16.98 16.76 -7.99
CA SER A 141 18.21 15.94 -7.93
C SER A 141 18.75 15.65 -6.52
N VAL A 142 17.96 15.89 -5.46
CA VAL A 142 18.30 15.50 -4.09
C VAL A 142 17.66 14.15 -3.76
N ASN A 143 18.43 13.28 -3.12
CA ASN A 143 17.95 12.00 -2.61
C ASN A 143 17.45 12.14 -1.17
N TYR A 144 16.28 11.56 -0.92
CA TYR A 144 15.66 11.42 0.39
C TYR A 144 15.72 9.94 0.78
N ILE A 145 16.14 9.66 2.01
CA ILE A 145 16.43 8.30 2.45
C ILE A 145 15.59 7.99 3.69
N GLU A 146 14.87 6.88 3.64
CA GLU A 146 14.22 6.27 4.81
C GLU A 146 14.77 4.85 4.99
N SER A 147 15.10 4.49 6.22
CA SER A 147 15.58 3.16 6.57
C SER A 147 14.64 2.54 7.60
N PHE A 148 14.36 1.26 7.44
CA PHE A 148 13.43 0.52 8.29
C PHE A 148 14.04 -0.80 8.74
N ASN A 149 13.81 -1.12 10.00
CA ASN A 149 13.88 -2.46 10.57
C ASN A 149 12.47 -2.76 11.06
N TRP A 150 11.84 -3.80 10.51
CA TRP A 150 10.43 -4.09 10.75
C TRP A 150 10.22 -5.60 10.85
N THR A 151 9.28 -6.01 11.71
CA THR A 151 8.88 -7.40 11.89
C THR A 151 7.36 -7.48 11.77
N ILE A 152 6.85 -8.61 11.26
CA ILE A 152 5.40 -8.85 11.18
C ILE A 152 4.76 -8.63 12.57
N PRO A 153 3.71 -7.80 12.71
CA PRO A 153 3.06 -7.55 13.98
C PRO A 153 2.39 -8.80 14.56
N ASP A 154 2.33 -8.88 15.89
CA ASP A 154 1.64 -9.95 16.63
C ASP A 154 0.17 -10.09 16.22
N SER A 155 -0.49 -8.97 15.87
CA SER A 155 -1.88 -8.97 15.38
C SER A 155 -2.08 -9.76 14.08
N TRP A 156 -1.01 -10.02 13.33
CA TRP A 156 -0.97 -10.92 12.19
C TRP A 156 -0.48 -12.31 12.59
N LEU A 157 0.64 -12.42 13.32
CA LEU A 157 1.24 -13.72 13.70
C LEU A 157 0.31 -14.59 14.55
N ASP A 158 -0.42 -13.98 15.49
CA ASP A 158 -1.30 -14.69 16.44
C ASP A 158 -2.75 -14.81 15.94
N HIS A 159 -3.02 -14.43 14.69
CA HIS A 159 -4.38 -14.35 14.18
C HIS A 159 -4.93 -15.74 13.79
N ARG A 160 -5.85 -16.26 14.60
CA ARG A 160 -6.38 -17.64 14.48
C ARG A 160 -7.10 -17.98 13.17
N ASP A 161 -7.68 -16.99 12.50
CA ASP A 161 -8.48 -17.22 11.29
C ASP A 161 -7.71 -17.13 9.98
N ILE A 162 -6.45 -16.68 10.01
CA ILE A 162 -5.65 -16.47 8.80
C ILE A 162 -4.34 -17.25 8.87
N THR A 163 -3.84 -17.65 7.71
CA THR A 163 -2.53 -18.26 7.57
C THR A 163 -1.80 -17.65 6.38
N PHE A 164 -0.50 -17.49 6.50
CA PHE A 164 0.37 -16.92 5.47
C PHE A 164 1.77 -17.52 5.59
N ASP A 165 2.57 -17.37 4.55
CA ASP A 165 4.01 -17.66 4.61
C ASP A 165 4.73 -16.40 5.05
N SER A 166 5.44 -16.45 6.18
CA SER A 166 6.17 -15.29 6.70
C SER A 166 7.32 -14.85 5.78
N ASN A 167 7.74 -15.69 4.83
CA ASN A 167 8.74 -15.35 3.82
C ASN A 167 8.16 -14.64 2.58
N ASP A 168 6.84 -14.55 2.46
CA ASP A 168 6.12 -14.00 1.31
C ASP A 168 5.74 -12.53 1.56
N LEU A 169 6.75 -11.72 1.86
CA LEU A 169 6.61 -10.30 2.17
C LEU A 169 7.07 -9.44 1.00
N THR A 170 6.33 -8.35 0.80
CA THR A 170 6.63 -7.33 -0.20
C THR A 170 6.64 -5.95 0.44
N VAL A 171 7.55 -5.10 -0.02
CA VAL A 171 7.52 -3.66 0.28
C VAL A 171 7.04 -2.90 -0.94
N ILE A 172 6.00 -2.08 -0.75
CA ILE A 172 5.52 -1.14 -1.77
C ILE A 172 5.73 0.28 -1.26
N ALA A 173 6.47 1.08 -2.02
CA ALA A 173 6.63 2.51 -1.75
C ALA A 173 6.03 3.32 -2.91
N TRP A 174 5.30 4.38 -2.58
CA TRP A 174 4.75 5.27 -3.60
C TRP A 174 4.76 6.73 -3.16
N ILE A 175 4.91 7.61 -4.14
CA ILE A 175 4.80 9.05 -3.97
C ILE A 175 3.42 9.46 -4.45
N GLN A 176 2.68 10.21 -3.64
CA GLN A 176 1.31 10.62 -3.94
C GLN A 176 1.17 12.13 -3.74
N ASN A 177 0.47 12.80 -4.67
CA ASN A 177 -0.13 14.09 -4.35
C ASN A 177 -1.37 13.83 -3.49
N TYR A 178 -1.29 14.13 -2.21
CA TYR A 178 -2.31 13.76 -1.25
C TYR A 178 -3.63 14.51 -1.46
N SER A 179 -3.60 15.73 -2.01
CA SER A 179 -4.82 16.51 -2.29
C SER A 179 -5.58 15.96 -3.51
N THR A 180 -4.87 15.54 -4.56
CA THR A 180 -5.50 15.03 -5.79
C THR A 180 -5.64 13.52 -5.84
N LYS A 181 -5.02 12.80 -4.90
CA LYS A 181 -4.90 11.33 -4.84
C LYS A 181 -3.99 10.72 -5.93
N ASN A 182 -3.49 11.52 -6.88
CA ASN A 182 -2.63 11.03 -7.96
C ASN A 182 -1.35 10.40 -7.42
N ILE A 183 -1.02 9.20 -7.91
CA ILE A 183 0.24 8.52 -7.62
C ILE A 183 1.26 8.97 -8.66
N LEU A 184 2.36 9.54 -8.20
CA LEU A 184 3.38 10.16 -9.03
C LEU A 184 4.51 9.19 -9.39
N GLN A 185 4.71 8.16 -8.56
CA GLN A 185 5.65 7.06 -8.77
C GLN A 185 5.32 5.93 -7.78
N VAL A 186 5.59 4.69 -8.19
CA VAL A 186 5.50 3.50 -7.34
C VAL A 186 6.70 2.60 -7.59
N ALA A 187 7.19 1.96 -6.54
CA ALA A 187 8.14 0.87 -6.62
C ALA A 187 7.70 -0.27 -5.69
N GLU A 188 7.96 -1.49 -6.14
CA GLU A 188 7.70 -2.74 -5.43
C GLU A 188 9.03 -3.48 -5.27
N PHE A 189 9.20 -4.16 -4.15
CA PHE A 189 10.39 -4.95 -3.86
C PHE A 189 10.01 -6.21 -3.09
N ASN A 190 10.40 -7.34 -3.68
CA ASN A 190 10.29 -8.67 -3.10
C ASN A 190 11.69 -9.10 -2.66
N PHE A 191 11.78 -9.89 -1.60
CA PHE A 191 13.05 -10.20 -0.91
C PHE A 191 13.74 -11.49 -1.37
N ASP A 192 13.40 -11.98 -2.59
CA ASP A 192 13.93 -13.19 -3.25
C ASP A 192 15.42 -13.48 -3.04
#